data_AF-A0A2E6ZL49-F1
#
_entry.id   AF-A0A2E6ZL49-F1
#
_cell.length_a   1.000
_cell.length_b   1.000
_cell.length_c   1.000
_cell.angle_alpha   90.00
_cell.angle_beta   90.00
_cell.angle_gamma   90.00
#
_symmetry.space_group_name_H-M   'P 1'
#
loop_
_entity.id
_entity.type
_entity.pdbx_description
1 polymer ?
#
loop_
_entity_poly.entity_id
_entity_poly.type
_entity_poly.pdbx_seq_one_letter_code
_entity_poly.pdbx_strand_id
1 'polypeptide(L)'
;LYYTRARFDSALDDSTSETRIRQYFRTDLASDSSRQQIRKYINVGASLTYDSATGKLTTNQALDSNSDVKFQNITQSGQLRGPAEFIIDPAAIGDNTGTVKILGNLQVEGTQTIINSTTVSVNDKNLVLGDSAADSSALHGAGITLGGTNIVDKPSFTYSHADTRFIFNRNIQADSFYGDVTGNVTGDVVGNLTGNVTGQVSDISNHNTDSLAEGSTNLYFTIPRVRNSLSVVDAGGDGSFAYDSSAGQFTYTGPSPAETRQHLNVLDAGGDGSLTYDSSLGKFTYTGPSPTEARAHFQVNDTGGDGSLSYDSATGTFTYVGASEADFYQHLKNNHDSLGDLTFDSTYGTKGGFALHTRHIMRQREVYADSFINSQEYFLMYSGTTGGTLVKVRADTLASKMGGGGGGAGGGLLGYINL
;
A
#
# COMPACT_ATOMS: atom_id res chain seq x y z
N LEU A 1 114.16 -12.49 130.54
CA LEU A 1 113.13 -12.86 129.55
C LEU A 1 111.89 -12.03 129.83
N TYR A 2 111.77 -10.86 129.20
CA TYR A 2 111.09 -10.63 127.90
C TYR A 2 109.56 -10.80 128.00
N TYR A 3 108.86 -9.66 128.02
CA TYR A 3 107.43 -9.43 127.73
C TYR A 3 106.39 -10.36 128.38
N THR A 4 105.71 -9.87 129.44
CA THR A 4 104.43 -10.44 129.89
C THR A 4 103.29 -9.86 129.05
N ARG A 5 102.27 -10.69 128.75
CA ARG A 5 101.09 -10.30 127.96
C ARG A 5 100.36 -9.09 128.55
N ALA A 6 100.33 -8.97 129.88
CA ALA A 6 99.79 -7.80 130.58
C ALA A 6 100.52 -6.47 130.28
N ARG A 7 101.82 -6.50 129.97
CA ARG A 7 102.56 -5.29 129.52
C ARG A 7 102.38 -5.01 128.03
N PHE A 8 102.11 -6.03 127.21
CA PHE A 8 101.73 -5.84 125.80
C PHE A 8 100.34 -5.18 125.72
N ASP A 9 99.38 -5.65 126.51
CA ASP A 9 98.01 -5.13 126.52
C ASP A 9 97.92 -3.74 127.21
N SER A 10 98.73 -3.47 128.24
CA SER A 10 98.85 -2.15 128.87
C SER A 10 99.63 -1.12 128.03
N ALA A 11 100.50 -1.57 127.11
CA ALA A 11 101.16 -0.70 126.14
C ALA A 11 100.27 -0.39 124.93
N LEU A 12 99.20 -1.16 124.74
CA LEU A 12 98.26 -1.00 123.63
C LEU A 12 96.98 -0.26 124.00
N ASP A 13 96.59 -0.16 125.30
CA ASP A 13 95.36 0.51 125.80
C ASP A 13 94.25 0.60 124.74
N ASP A 14 93.91 -0.59 124.22
CA ASP A 14 93.00 -0.74 123.09
C ASP A 14 91.57 -1.00 123.60
N SER A 15 91.16 -0.20 124.58
CA SER A 15 89.76 0.16 124.78
C SER A 15 89.39 1.37 123.91
N THR A 16 90.42 2.09 123.44
CA THR A 16 90.29 3.23 122.56
C THR A 16 90.38 2.86 121.10
N SER A 17 90.99 1.79 120.60
CA SER A 17 91.06 1.57 119.13
C SER A 17 89.73 1.06 118.60
N GLU A 18 88.93 0.24 119.30
CA GLU A 18 87.59 -0.08 118.77
C GLU A 18 86.65 1.14 118.81
N THR A 19 86.70 1.95 119.86
CA THR A 19 85.92 3.19 120.00
C THR A 19 86.44 4.30 119.07
N ARG A 20 87.75 4.51 118.97
CA ARG A 20 88.41 5.45 118.05
C ARG A 20 88.38 4.98 116.62
N ILE A 21 88.38 3.69 116.30
CA ILE A 21 88.20 3.21 114.92
C ILE A 21 86.75 3.46 114.54
N ARG A 22 85.78 3.13 115.40
CA ARG A 22 84.36 3.47 115.16
C ARG A 22 84.13 4.98 115.12
N GLN A 23 84.80 5.78 115.95
CA GLN A 23 84.70 7.23 115.97
C GLN A 23 85.48 7.87 114.80
N TYR A 24 86.59 7.29 114.40
CA TYR A 24 87.30 7.64 113.18
C TYR A 24 86.39 7.37 111.98
N PHE A 25 85.74 6.22 111.87
CA PHE A 25 84.79 5.99 110.78
C PHE A 25 83.48 6.80 110.86
N ARG A 26 83.01 7.18 112.06
CA ARG A 26 81.73 7.90 112.25
C ARG A 26 81.84 9.43 112.26
N THR A 27 82.88 9.99 112.87
CA THR A 27 83.07 11.45 113.03
C THR A 27 84.35 11.92 112.35
N ASP A 28 85.49 11.27 112.57
CA ASP A 28 86.77 11.89 112.21
C ASP A 28 87.13 11.72 110.73
N LEU A 29 86.68 10.64 110.07
CA LEU A 29 86.78 10.39 108.63
C LEU A 29 85.73 11.19 107.84
N ALA A 30 84.66 11.63 108.52
CA ALA A 30 83.67 12.57 107.98
C ALA A 30 84.14 14.03 108.13
N SER A 31 84.86 14.35 109.21
CA SER A 31 85.52 15.63 109.45
C SER A 31 86.97 15.69 108.96
N ASP A 32 87.45 14.66 108.29
CA ASP A 32 88.82 14.56 107.78
C ASP A 32 89.05 15.68 106.77
N SER A 33 89.87 16.65 107.18
CA SER A 33 90.22 17.81 106.36
C SER A 33 90.82 17.41 105.02
N SER A 34 91.49 16.26 104.95
CA SER A 34 92.07 15.74 103.71
C SER A 34 90.97 15.33 102.73
N ARG A 35 89.91 14.65 103.18
CA ARG A 35 88.75 14.31 102.35
C ARG A 35 87.97 15.55 101.97
N GLN A 36 87.75 16.48 102.89
CA GLN A 36 87.10 17.76 102.58
C GLN A 36 87.92 18.60 101.59
N GLN A 37 89.26 18.55 101.66
CA GLN A 37 90.14 19.17 100.67
C GLN A 37 90.04 18.48 99.31
N ILE A 38 90.07 17.14 99.25
CA ILE A 38 89.90 16.38 98.01
C ILE A 38 88.58 16.74 97.32
N ARG A 39 87.49 16.87 98.09
CA ARG A 39 86.18 17.27 97.56
C ARG A 39 86.19 18.66 96.92
N LYS A 40 86.96 19.61 97.46
CA LYS A 40 87.09 20.97 96.88
C LYS A 40 87.77 20.98 95.52
N TYR A 41 88.53 19.93 95.17
CA TYR A 41 89.17 19.82 93.86
C TYR A 41 88.29 19.13 92.80
N ILE A 42 87.11 18.65 93.17
CA ILE A 42 86.17 18.08 92.21
C ILE A 42 85.54 19.23 91.42
N ASN A 43 85.95 19.35 90.16
CA ASN A 43 85.35 20.25 89.19
C ASN A 43 84.37 19.46 88.31
N VAL A 44 83.11 19.87 88.29
CA VAL A 44 82.07 19.24 87.49
C VAL A 44 81.63 20.17 86.36
N GLY A 45 81.26 19.60 85.22
CA GLY A 45 80.76 20.38 84.08
C GLY A 45 79.40 21.04 84.37
N ALA A 46 78.98 21.94 83.48
CA ALA A 46 77.79 22.79 83.65
C ALA A 46 76.46 22.05 83.97
N SER A 47 76.35 20.77 83.62
CA SER A 47 75.15 19.96 83.83
C SER A 47 75.07 19.27 85.20
N LEU A 48 76.13 19.37 86.02
CA LEU A 48 76.25 18.71 87.31
C LEU A 48 76.53 19.76 88.39
N THR A 49 75.83 19.67 89.51
CA THR A 49 76.12 20.42 90.73
C THR A 49 76.73 19.48 91.76
N TYR A 50 77.92 19.85 92.27
CA TYR A 50 78.62 19.09 93.29
C TYR A 50 78.53 19.80 94.65
N ASP A 51 77.96 19.11 95.64
CA ASP A 51 77.96 19.59 97.02
C ASP A 51 79.20 19.06 97.77
N SER A 52 80.17 19.93 98.02
CA SER A 52 81.41 19.58 98.72
C SER A 52 81.22 19.19 100.20
N ALA A 53 80.13 19.62 100.85
CA ALA A 53 79.83 19.26 102.23
C ALA A 53 79.32 17.82 102.33
N THR A 54 78.40 17.42 101.47
CA THR A 54 77.81 16.07 101.48
C THR A 54 78.53 15.07 100.57
N GLY A 55 79.27 15.55 99.58
CA GLY A 55 79.92 14.74 98.54
C GLY A 55 78.96 14.26 97.45
N LYS A 56 77.75 14.82 97.38
CA LYS A 56 76.70 14.42 96.42
C LYS A 56 76.84 15.15 95.09
N LEU A 57 76.70 14.43 93.98
CA LEU A 57 76.48 15.00 92.66
C LEU A 57 74.97 15.05 92.38
N THR A 58 74.50 16.16 91.84
CA THR A 58 73.11 16.38 91.46
C THR A 58 73.02 16.97 90.06
N THR A 59 71.89 16.75 89.40
CA THR A 59 71.53 17.32 88.09
C THR A 59 70.27 18.17 88.26
N ASN A 60 69.94 18.98 87.26
CA ASN A 60 68.75 19.85 87.30
C ASN A 60 67.41 19.07 87.21
N GLN A 61 67.47 17.75 87.00
CA GLN A 61 66.36 16.81 86.96
C GLN A 61 66.88 15.39 87.23
N ALA A 62 66.01 14.45 87.62
CA ALA A 62 66.42 13.06 87.79
C ALA A 62 66.80 12.42 86.44
N LEU A 63 67.87 11.60 86.44
CA LEU A 63 68.41 10.91 85.26
C LEU A 63 68.48 9.40 85.55
N ASP A 64 67.33 8.78 85.72
CA ASP A 64 67.19 7.33 85.91
C ASP A 64 66.15 6.75 84.94
N SER A 65 66.04 5.43 84.89
CA SER A 65 65.16 4.71 83.96
C SER A 65 63.67 4.93 84.19
N ASN A 66 63.29 5.56 85.31
CA ASN A 66 61.91 5.76 85.72
C ASN A 66 61.51 7.25 85.67
N SER A 67 62.43 8.12 85.24
CA SER A 67 62.24 9.57 85.24
C SER A 67 61.93 10.08 83.85
N ASP A 68 60.92 10.96 83.75
CA ASP A 68 60.61 11.71 82.54
C ASP A 68 61.60 12.86 82.36
N VAL A 69 62.65 12.62 81.57
CA VAL A 69 63.69 13.63 81.30
C VAL A 69 63.20 14.61 80.23
N LYS A 70 63.22 15.91 80.55
CA LYS A 70 62.83 16.99 79.65
C LYS A 70 64.04 17.65 79.02
N PHE A 71 63.99 17.86 77.71
CA PHE A 71 64.94 18.64 76.94
C PHE A 71 64.20 19.69 76.11
N GLN A 72 64.82 20.86 75.91
CA GLN A 72 64.25 21.85 75.00
C GLN A 72 64.35 21.38 73.54
N ASN A 73 65.57 21.04 73.11
CA ASN A 73 65.86 20.42 71.83
C ASN A 73 66.70 19.17 72.04
N ILE A 74 66.50 18.18 71.19
CA ILE A 74 67.32 16.97 71.13
C ILE A 74 68.04 16.98 69.78
N THR A 75 69.38 17.07 69.80
CA THR A 75 70.22 16.98 68.59
C THR A 75 71.08 15.72 68.69
N GLN A 76 70.98 14.82 67.72
CA GLN A 76 71.69 13.54 67.70
C GLN A 76 72.46 13.38 66.39
N SER A 77 73.65 12.78 66.44
CA SER A 77 74.47 12.46 65.25
C SER A 77 74.13 11.10 64.61
N GLY A 78 73.22 10.33 65.24
CA GLY A 78 72.89 8.97 64.84
C GLY A 78 71.39 8.70 64.92
N GLN A 79 71.02 7.58 65.55
CA GLN A 79 69.65 7.10 65.61
C GLN A 79 69.02 7.36 66.98
N LEU A 80 67.74 7.72 66.97
CA LEU A 80 66.89 7.69 68.15
C LEU A 80 66.28 6.28 68.26
N ARG A 81 66.55 5.59 69.37
CA ARG A 81 66.02 4.25 69.65
C ARG A 81 65.10 4.31 70.87
N GLY A 82 64.01 3.56 70.83
CA GLY A 82 63.02 3.51 71.89
C GLY A 82 62.48 2.10 72.12
N PRO A 83 61.47 1.96 72.98
CA PRO A 83 60.78 0.70 73.20
C PRO A 83 59.99 0.24 71.96
N ALA A 84 59.33 -0.92 72.04
CA ALA A 84 58.56 -1.49 70.92
C ALA A 84 57.45 -0.55 70.42
N GLU A 85 56.83 0.22 71.33
CA GLU A 85 55.93 1.31 70.99
C GLU A 85 56.66 2.64 71.20
N PHE A 86 56.97 3.33 70.09
CA PHE A 86 57.64 4.62 70.14
C PHE A 86 56.66 5.74 69.82
N ILE A 87 56.32 6.55 70.82
CA ILE A 87 55.31 7.61 70.71
C ILE A 87 56.01 8.95 70.54
N ILE A 88 55.67 9.68 69.48
CA ILE A 88 56.02 11.10 69.29
C ILE A 88 54.73 11.89 69.45
N ASP A 89 54.61 12.58 70.59
CA ASP A 89 53.41 13.32 70.97
C ASP A 89 53.75 14.80 71.19
N PRO A 90 53.68 15.63 70.14
CA PRO A 90 53.99 17.06 70.24
C PRO A 90 52.87 17.82 70.95
N ALA A 91 53.20 18.59 72.01
CA ALA A 91 52.35 19.59 72.68
C ALA A 91 50.93 19.15 73.11
N ALA A 92 50.69 19.26 74.43
CA ALA A 92 49.55 18.71 75.18
C ALA A 92 49.51 17.17 75.17
N ILE A 93 50.58 16.59 75.73
CA ILE A 93 50.80 15.14 75.88
C ILE A 93 49.49 14.43 76.27
N GLY A 94 49.04 13.50 75.42
CA GLY A 94 47.88 12.64 75.62
C GLY A 94 46.54 13.19 75.12
N ASP A 95 46.51 14.36 74.46
CA ASP A 95 45.26 14.95 73.93
C ASP A 95 45.07 14.82 72.41
N ASN A 96 45.98 14.12 71.73
CA ASN A 96 46.03 13.95 70.27
C ASN A 96 46.12 15.26 69.47
N THR A 97 46.69 16.31 70.06
CA THR A 97 46.95 17.59 69.36
C THR A 97 48.43 17.75 68.98
N GLY A 98 48.79 18.95 68.49
CA GLY A 98 50.13 19.27 68.00
C GLY A 98 50.44 18.80 66.57
N THR A 99 51.70 18.94 66.17
CA THR A 99 52.14 18.65 64.80
C THR A 99 53.54 18.06 64.78
N VAL A 100 53.68 16.87 64.20
CA VAL A 100 54.97 16.33 63.80
C VAL A 100 55.35 16.90 62.44
N LYS A 101 56.51 17.55 62.34
CA LYS A 101 57.06 18.04 61.07
C LYS A 101 58.33 17.27 60.72
N ILE A 102 58.32 16.62 59.56
CA ILE A 102 59.50 15.96 58.99
C ILE A 102 59.94 16.81 57.81
N LEU A 103 61.09 17.48 57.95
CA LEU A 103 61.59 18.40 56.93
C LEU A 103 62.36 17.69 55.81
N GLY A 104 62.73 16.42 56.03
CA GLY A 104 63.36 15.56 55.04
C GLY A 104 62.38 14.52 54.49
N ASN A 105 62.95 13.48 53.87
CA ASN A 105 62.15 12.36 53.38
C ASN A 105 61.58 11.54 54.55
N LEU A 106 60.41 10.93 54.33
CA LEU A 106 59.83 9.91 55.20
C LEU A 106 59.90 8.56 54.47
N GLN A 107 60.52 7.58 55.12
CA GLN A 107 60.56 6.18 54.69
C GLN A 107 60.09 5.32 55.85
N VAL A 108 59.17 4.39 55.58
CA VAL A 108 58.56 3.52 56.58
C VAL A 108 58.81 2.07 56.20
N GLU A 109 59.75 1.42 56.88
CA GLU A 109 60.11 0.01 56.69
C GLU A 109 59.21 -0.88 57.56
N GLY A 110 57.97 -1.05 57.13
CA GLY A 110 56.97 -1.87 57.82
C GLY A 110 55.95 -2.46 56.85
N THR A 111 55.04 -3.29 57.37
CA THR A 111 53.99 -3.92 56.55
C THR A 111 52.73 -3.07 56.41
N GLN A 112 52.55 -2.06 57.26
CA GLN A 112 51.37 -1.20 57.30
C GLN A 112 51.74 0.25 57.58
N THR A 113 50.99 1.16 56.95
CA THR A 113 50.92 2.59 57.32
C THR A 113 49.45 2.91 57.55
N ILE A 114 49.09 3.33 58.77
CA ILE A 114 47.71 3.65 59.15
C ILE A 114 47.65 5.14 59.46
N ILE A 115 46.81 5.89 58.73
CA ILE A 115 46.62 7.34 58.92
C ILE A 115 45.16 7.59 59.26
N ASN A 116 44.89 7.79 60.55
CA ASN A 116 43.55 8.14 61.04
C ASN A 116 43.35 9.65 60.89
N SER A 117 42.99 10.09 59.68
CA SER A 117 42.78 11.50 59.35
C SER A 117 41.49 11.71 58.55
N THR A 118 40.94 12.91 58.59
CA THR A 118 39.83 13.32 57.72
C THR A 118 40.31 13.64 56.30
N THR A 119 41.60 13.93 56.12
CA THR A 119 42.17 14.34 54.84
C THR A 119 43.63 13.96 54.77
N VAL A 120 44.02 13.34 53.64
CA VAL A 120 45.41 13.15 53.24
C VAL A 120 45.63 14.01 51.99
N SER A 121 46.50 15.01 52.09
CA SER A 121 46.87 15.87 50.95
C SER A 121 48.28 15.50 50.49
N VAL A 122 48.42 15.15 49.21
CA VAL A 122 49.68 14.72 48.60
C VAL A 122 49.92 15.60 47.38
N ASN A 123 51.09 16.22 47.31
CA ASN A 123 51.45 17.11 46.19
C ASN A 123 52.20 16.36 45.07
N ASP A 124 52.49 15.08 45.26
CA ASP A 124 53.16 14.25 44.27
C ASP A 124 52.33 14.13 42.99
N LYS A 125 53.02 14.12 41.84
CA LYS A 125 52.36 13.94 40.53
C LYS A 125 51.80 12.54 40.36
N ASN A 126 52.43 11.55 41.00
CA ASN A 126 52.11 10.13 40.86
C ASN A 126 52.07 9.46 42.23
N LEU A 127 51.19 8.47 42.35
CA LEU A 127 51.19 7.51 43.44
C LEU A 127 51.50 6.12 42.86
N VAL A 128 52.62 5.52 43.28
CA VAL A 128 52.99 4.17 42.85
C VAL A 128 52.44 3.17 43.86
N LEU A 129 51.58 2.26 43.40
CA LEU A 129 50.96 1.23 44.23
C LEU A 129 51.45 -0.15 43.80
N GLY A 130 51.77 -1.01 44.77
CA GLY A 130 52.21 -2.37 44.49
C GLY A 130 53.61 -2.46 43.86
N ASP A 131 54.49 -1.49 44.10
CA ASP A 131 55.84 -1.43 43.50
C ASP A 131 56.73 -2.66 43.79
N SER A 132 56.41 -3.40 44.86
CA SER A 132 57.08 -4.66 45.21
C SER A 132 56.55 -5.88 44.45
N ALA A 133 55.54 -5.74 43.60
CA ALA A 133 54.98 -6.85 42.83
C ALA A 133 55.95 -7.31 41.74
N ALA A 134 56.23 -8.62 41.67
CA ALA A 134 57.18 -9.18 40.71
C ALA A 134 56.66 -9.19 39.26
N ASP A 135 55.34 -9.23 39.09
CA ASP A 135 54.67 -9.26 37.79
C ASP A 135 53.22 -8.72 37.90
N SER A 136 52.51 -8.70 36.76
CA SER A 136 51.12 -8.23 36.72
C SER A 136 50.12 -9.14 37.44
N SER A 137 50.44 -10.42 37.63
CA SER A 137 49.59 -11.34 38.40
C SER A 137 49.63 -10.97 39.88
N ALA A 138 50.81 -10.63 40.41
CA ALA A 138 50.98 -10.12 41.76
C ALA A 138 50.32 -8.74 42.00
N LEU A 139 49.98 -8.00 40.93
CA LEU A 139 49.20 -6.76 40.99
C LEU A 139 47.68 -6.99 40.98
N HIS A 140 47.18 -8.22 40.77
CA HIS A 140 45.74 -8.48 40.76
C HIS A 140 45.12 -8.09 42.11
N GLY A 141 44.11 -7.21 42.06
CA GLY A 141 43.45 -6.66 43.25
C GLY A 141 44.14 -5.41 43.84
N ALA A 142 45.31 -5.00 43.34
CA ALA A 142 45.93 -3.74 43.75
C ALA A 142 45.05 -2.55 43.32
N GLY A 143 44.96 -1.52 44.17
CA GLY A 143 44.20 -0.32 43.87
C GLY A 143 43.66 0.39 45.12
N ILE A 144 42.52 1.04 44.97
CA ILE A 144 41.88 1.85 46.01
C ILE A 144 40.57 1.17 46.44
N THR A 145 40.42 0.96 47.73
CA THR A 145 39.20 0.39 48.33
C THR A 145 38.57 1.41 49.26
N LEU A 146 37.26 1.62 49.14
CA LEU A 146 36.50 2.55 49.96
C LEU A 146 35.75 1.79 51.05
N GLY A 147 36.07 2.10 52.32
CA GLY A 147 35.39 1.53 53.50
C GLY A 147 36.22 0.49 54.26
N GLY A 148 36.01 0.44 55.57
CA GLY A 148 36.63 -0.53 56.48
C GLY A 148 35.92 -1.89 56.49
N THR A 149 36.35 -2.80 57.37
CA THR A 149 35.78 -4.14 57.53
C THR A 149 34.28 -4.17 57.84
N ASN A 150 33.72 -3.05 58.30
CA ASN A 150 32.29 -2.86 58.57
C ASN A 150 31.42 -2.72 57.32
N ILE A 151 32.01 -2.52 56.13
CA ILE A 151 31.28 -2.39 54.86
C ILE A 151 31.36 -3.72 54.08
N VAL A 152 30.20 -4.32 53.82
CA VAL A 152 30.02 -5.46 52.90
C VAL A 152 30.01 -4.95 51.45
N ASP A 153 30.62 -5.67 50.51
CA ASP A 153 30.74 -5.30 49.09
C ASP A 153 31.31 -3.90 48.84
N LYS A 154 32.49 -3.64 49.41
CA LYS A 154 33.18 -2.33 49.35
C LYS A 154 33.31 -1.81 47.92
N PRO A 155 32.94 -0.54 47.65
CA PRO A 155 33.31 0.11 46.40
C PRO A 155 34.82 0.09 46.20
N SER A 156 35.27 -0.22 44.99
CA SER A 156 36.68 -0.37 44.68
C SER A 156 37.03 0.04 43.25
N PHE A 157 38.26 0.52 43.09
CA PHE A 157 38.94 0.68 41.82
C PHE A 157 40.22 -0.15 41.88
N THR A 158 40.24 -1.29 41.17
CA THR A 158 41.33 -2.27 41.26
C THR A 158 41.80 -2.73 39.89
N TYR A 159 43.02 -3.24 39.81
CA TYR A 159 43.53 -3.89 38.60
C TYR A 159 43.16 -5.38 38.57
N SER A 160 42.73 -5.87 37.41
CA SER A 160 42.53 -7.30 37.15
C SER A 160 43.53 -7.81 36.11
N HIS A 161 44.44 -8.70 36.53
CA HIS A 161 45.36 -9.39 35.63
C HIS A 161 44.65 -10.23 34.57
N ALA A 162 43.68 -11.07 34.96
CA ALA A 162 42.98 -11.96 34.05
C ALA A 162 42.27 -11.20 32.91
N ASP A 163 41.72 -10.04 33.26
CA ASP A 163 41.01 -9.17 32.34
C ASP A 163 41.89 -8.11 31.68
N THR A 164 43.14 -7.96 32.13
CA THR A 164 44.11 -6.95 31.69
C THR A 164 43.58 -5.51 31.75
N ARG A 165 42.68 -5.21 32.71
CA ARG A 165 42.01 -3.90 32.79
C ARG A 165 41.76 -3.47 34.23
N PHE A 166 41.51 -2.20 34.42
CA PHE A 166 40.96 -1.71 35.69
C PHE A 166 39.48 -2.07 35.81
N ILE A 167 39.08 -2.44 37.01
CA ILE A 167 37.73 -2.85 37.36
C ILE A 167 37.16 -1.87 38.37
N PHE A 168 36.01 -1.31 38.01
CA PHE A 168 35.15 -0.58 38.91
C PHE A 168 33.96 -1.47 39.23
N ASN A 169 33.70 -1.73 40.51
CA ASN A 169 32.56 -2.55 40.92
C ASN A 169 31.28 -1.73 41.17
N ARG A 170 31.29 -0.45 40.77
CA ARG A 170 30.18 0.50 40.81
C ARG A 170 30.20 1.34 39.55
N ASN A 171 29.05 1.93 39.23
CA ASN A 171 28.94 2.82 38.08
C ASN A 171 29.80 4.07 38.28
N ILE A 172 30.39 4.57 37.19
CA ILE A 172 31.11 5.83 37.15
C ILE A 172 30.19 6.88 36.55
N GLN A 173 30.00 7.99 37.25
CA GLN A 173 29.40 9.19 36.68
C GLN A 173 30.51 10.16 36.31
N ALA A 174 30.55 10.57 35.05
CA ALA A 174 31.49 11.55 34.52
C ALA A 174 30.79 12.42 33.48
N ASP A 175 31.19 13.69 33.37
CA ASP A 175 30.66 14.58 32.34
C ASP A 175 31.10 14.15 30.93
N SER A 176 32.28 13.53 30.81
CA SER A 176 32.84 13.07 29.54
C SER A 176 33.87 11.96 29.76
N PHE A 177 33.96 11.07 28.78
CA PHE A 177 35.07 10.13 28.61
C PHE A 177 35.89 10.57 27.40
N TYR A 178 37.20 10.74 27.58
CA TYR A 178 38.11 11.12 26.49
C TYR A 178 38.80 9.87 25.92
N GLY A 179 38.77 9.71 24.60
CA GLY A 179 39.36 8.58 23.88
C GLY A 179 38.31 7.58 23.37
N ASP A 180 38.80 6.48 22.79
CA ASP A 180 37.95 5.46 22.21
C ASP A 180 37.26 4.64 23.31
N VAL A 181 35.92 4.55 23.23
CA VAL A 181 35.14 3.61 24.03
C VAL A 181 35.10 2.28 23.28
N THR A 182 35.75 1.27 23.83
CA THR A 182 35.74 -0.09 23.28
C THR A 182 34.81 -1.00 24.08
N GLY A 183 34.15 -1.94 23.40
CA GLY A 183 33.18 -2.86 24.02
C GLY A 183 31.73 -2.42 23.84
N ASN A 184 30.84 -3.06 24.61
CA ASN A 184 29.40 -2.80 24.51
C ASN A 184 29.04 -1.50 25.25
N VAL A 185 28.35 -0.59 24.55
CA VAL A 185 27.67 0.55 25.17
C VAL A 185 26.23 0.14 25.43
N THR A 186 25.81 0.18 26.69
CA THR A 186 24.41 -0.03 27.07
C THR A 186 23.83 1.32 27.51
N GLY A 187 22.77 1.77 26.83
CA GLY A 187 22.14 3.07 27.07
C GLY A 187 22.05 3.91 25.80
N ASP A 188 21.61 5.16 25.95
CA ASP A 188 21.43 6.09 24.84
C ASP A 188 22.77 6.66 24.38
N VAL A 189 23.01 6.66 23.07
CA VAL A 189 24.09 7.43 22.46
C VAL A 189 23.51 8.75 21.97
N VAL A 190 23.79 9.83 22.69
CA VAL A 190 23.36 11.18 22.30
C VAL A 190 24.47 11.84 21.49
N GLY A 191 24.22 12.08 20.20
CA GLY A 191 25.16 12.75 19.30
C GLY A 191 25.33 12.03 17.97
N ASN A 192 26.33 12.46 17.19
CA ASN A 192 26.63 11.84 15.90
C ASN A 192 27.36 10.50 16.11
N LEU A 193 26.84 9.44 15.52
CA LEU A 193 27.55 8.16 15.42
C LEU A 193 28.24 8.08 14.06
N THR A 194 29.58 8.04 14.07
CA THR A 194 30.37 7.81 12.86
C THR A 194 30.83 6.36 12.85
N GLY A 195 30.37 5.57 11.88
CA GLY A 195 30.72 4.15 11.74
C GLY A 195 29.55 3.27 11.34
N ASN A 196 29.77 1.95 11.38
CA ASN A 196 28.75 0.97 11.04
C ASN A 196 27.79 0.76 12.22
N VAL A 197 26.49 0.81 11.95
CA VAL A 197 25.45 0.31 12.86
C VAL A 197 25.04 -1.07 12.36
N THR A 198 25.52 -2.13 13.03
CA THR A 198 25.29 -3.53 12.61
C THR A 198 24.07 -4.18 13.27
N GLY A 199 23.40 -3.47 14.19
CA GLY A 199 22.19 -3.91 14.88
C GLY A 199 20.90 -3.40 14.23
N GLN A 200 19.76 -3.73 14.84
CA GLN A 200 18.47 -3.16 14.45
C GLN A 200 18.38 -1.71 14.95
N VAL A 201 18.05 -0.80 14.03
CA VAL A 201 17.63 0.56 14.38
C VAL A 201 16.13 0.51 14.67
N SER A 202 15.72 0.78 15.91
CA SER A 202 14.33 0.65 16.37
C SER A 202 13.40 1.72 15.80
N ASP A 203 13.92 2.92 15.57
CA ASP A 203 13.21 4.03 14.94
C ASP A 203 14.15 4.79 14.00
N ILE A 204 13.67 5.05 12.78
CA ILE A 204 14.36 5.82 11.75
C ILE A 204 13.60 7.11 11.42
N SER A 205 12.59 7.50 12.21
CA SER A 205 11.74 8.67 11.97
C SER A 205 12.51 10.00 11.93
N ASN A 206 13.67 10.06 12.59
CA ASN A 206 14.60 11.19 12.55
C ASN A 206 15.58 11.14 11.37
N HIS A 207 15.48 10.14 10.50
CA HIS A 207 16.28 10.01 9.29
C HIS A 207 15.37 10.22 8.07
N ASN A 208 15.91 10.84 7.02
CA ASN A 208 15.31 10.79 5.68
C ASN A 208 16.27 10.06 4.73
N THR A 209 15.74 9.65 3.58
CA THR A 209 16.54 8.96 2.56
C THR A 209 17.39 9.91 1.72
N ASP A 210 17.24 11.24 1.84
CA ASP A 210 17.96 12.23 1.02
C ASP A 210 19.48 12.14 1.17
N SER A 211 19.94 11.74 2.36
CA SER A 211 21.38 11.58 2.67
C SER A 211 21.80 10.11 2.80
N LEU A 212 20.90 9.16 2.52
CA LEU A 212 21.23 7.74 2.60
C LEU A 212 21.88 7.29 1.28
N ALA A 213 23.19 7.10 1.30
CA ALA A 213 23.89 6.44 0.21
C ALA A 213 23.58 4.92 0.23
N GLU A 214 22.64 4.48 -0.60
CA GLU A 214 22.14 3.09 -0.60
C GLU A 214 23.14 2.06 -1.21
N GLY A 215 24.23 2.52 -1.83
CA GLY A 215 25.22 1.65 -2.48
C GLY A 215 24.71 1.02 -3.78
N SER A 216 25.16 -0.21 -4.12
CA SER A 216 24.77 -0.91 -5.36
C SER A 216 24.06 -2.26 -5.14
N THR A 217 23.97 -2.75 -3.90
CA THR A 217 23.49 -4.12 -3.60
C THR A 217 22.12 -4.14 -2.91
N ASN A 218 21.92 -3.35 -1.85
CA ASN A 218 20.70 -3.37 -1.04
C ASN A 218 20.07 -1.98 -0.96
N LEU A 219 19.33 -1.59 -2.00
CA LEU A 219 18.59 -0.32 -1.99
C LEU A 219 17.19 -0.54 -1.40
N TYR A 220 16.70 0.43 -0.63
CA TYR A 220 15.31 0.49 -0.19
C TYR A 220 14.39 0.65 -1.40
N PHE A 221 14.81 1.45 -2.40
CA PHE A 221 14.14 1.63 -3.67
C PHE A 221 15.02 1.16 -4.84
N THR A 222 14.54 0.21 -5.64
CA THR A 222 15.15 -0.08 -6.94
C THR A 222 14.08 0.02 -8.02
N ILE A 223 14.42 0.72 -9.11
CA ILE A 223 13.58 0.80 -10.31
C ILE A 223 13.19 -0.62 -10.79
N PRO A 224 14.10 -1.62 -10.86
CA PRO A 224 13.73 -2.99 -11.24
C PRO A 224 12.74 -3.67 -10.29
N ARG A 225 12.84 -3.49 -8.96
CA ARG A 225 11.92 -4.15 -8.02
C ARG A 225 10.51 -3.60 -8.15
N VAL A 226 10.37 -2.28 -8.33
CA VAL A 226 9.07 -1.66 -8.63
C VAL A 226 8.55 -2.17 -9.97
N ARG A 227 9.39 -2.19 -11.01
CA ARG A 227 8.96 -2.67 -12.33
C ARG A 227 8.51 -4.12 -12.34
N ASN A 228 9.16 -4.99 -11.57
CA ASN A 228 8.80 -6.41 -11.45
C ASN A 228 7.58 -6.66 -10.56
N SER A 229 7.17 -5.68 -9.74
CA SER A 229 5.97 -5.80 -8.90
C SER A 229 4.67 -5.53 -9.67
N LEU A 230 4.77 -4.93 -10.86
CA LEU A 230 3.63 -4.63 -11.72
C LEU A 230 3.17 -5.89 -12.46
N SER A 231 1.87 -6.18 -12.39
CA SER A 231 1.23 -7.30 -13.09
C SER A 231 0.23 -6.77 -14.11
N VAL A 232 0.32 -7.28 -15.34
CA VAL A 232 -0.61 -6.97 -16.42
C VAL A 232 -1.23 -8.26 -16.94
N VAL A 233 -2.55 -8.23 -17.09
CA VAL A 233 -3.33 -9.32 -17.68
C VAL A 233 -4.12 -8.74 -18.83
N ASP A 234 -3.80 -9.16 -20.04
CA ASP A 234 -4.64 -8.98 -21.21
C ASP A 234 -5.53 -10.21 -21.34
N ALA A 235 -6.78 -10.11 -20.84
CA ALA A 235 -7.70 -11.23 -20.76
C ALA A 235 -8.36 -11.58 -22.12
N GLY A 236 -7.94 -10.91 -23.21
CA GLY A 236 -8.45 -11.08 -24.56
C GLY A 236 -9.45 -9.98 -24.96
N GLY A 237 -10.00 -10.12 -26.17
CA GLY A 237 -10.73 -9.07 -26.88
C GLY A 237 -9.95 -8.63 -28.12
N ASP A 238 -10.38 -7.53 -28.73
CA ASP A 238 -9.65 -6.91 -29.84
C ASP A 238 -8.53 -6.00 -29.32
N GLY A 239 -7.44 -5.90 -30.08
CA GLY A 239 -6.27 -5.12 -29.70
C GLY A 239 -5.39 -5.86 -28.69
N SER A 240 -4.54 -5.13 -27.98
CA SER A 240 -3.69 -5.70 -26.94
C SER A 240 -3.21 -4.68 -25.92
N PHE A 241 -2.90 -5.14 -24.71
CA PHE A 241 -2.22 -4.37 -23.68
C PHE A 241 -1.01 -5.12 -23.14
N ALA A 242 0.16 -4.47 -23.14
CA ALA A 242 1.43 -5.07 -22.74
C ALA A 242 2.20 -4.16 -21.77
N TYR A 243 3.02 -4.76 -20.93
CA TYR A 243 3.95 -4.06 -20.06
C TYR A 243 5.36 -4.64 -20.18
N ASP A 244 6.33 -3.78 -20.47
CA ASP A 244 7.75 -4.12 -20.51
C ASP A 244 8.40 -3.78 -19.17
N SER A 245 8.74 -4.80 -18.38
CA SER A 245 9.40 -4.65 -17.07
C SER A 245 10.85 -4.19 -17.15
N SER A 246 11.50 -4.30 -18.31
CA SER A 246 12.86 -3.81 -18.51
C SER A 246 12.89 -2.30 -18.74
N ALA A 247 11.96 -1.76 -19.55
CA ALA A 247 11.81 -0.33 -19.81
C ALA A 247 10.89 0.39 -18.81
N GLY A 248 9.97 -0.33 -18.16
CA GLY A 248 8.91 0.22 -17.32
C GLY A 248 7.79 0.88 -18.14
N GLN A 249 7.52 0.39 -19.35
CA GLN A 249 6.57 0.99 -20.29
C GLN A 249 5.29 0.16 -20.38
N PHE A 250 4.15 0.83 -20.29
CA PHE A 250 2.86 0.26 -20.69
C PHE A 250 2.56 0.63 -22.14
N THR A 251 2.12 -0.33 -22.93
CA THR A 251 1.78 -0.18 -24.34
C THR A 251 0.35 -0.67 -24.57
N TYR A 252 -0.50 0.21 -25.08
CA TYR A 252 -1.84 -0.15 -25.53
C TYR A 252 -1.90 -0.06 -27.05
N THR A 253 -2.31 -1.16 -27.68
CA THR A 253 -2.55 -1.24 -29.13
C THR A 253 -4.05 -1.45 -29.32
N GLY A 254 -4.72 -0.49 -29.97
CA GLY A 254 -6.14 -0.63 -30.27
C GLY A 254 -6.43 -1.74 -31.30
N PRO A 255 -7.72 -2.08 -31.50
CA PRO A 255 -8.16 -3.05 -32.52
C PRO A 255 -7.61 -2.69 -33.90
N SER A 256 -7.05 -3.68 -34.58
CA SER A 256 -6.69 -3.57 -35.98
C SER A 256 -7.95 -3.51 -36.85
N PRO A 257 -7.85 -2.93 -38.05
CA PRO A 257 -8.95 -2.99 -39.01
C PRO A 257 -9.38 -4.43 -39.34
N ALA A 258 -8.50 -5.43 -39.23
CA ALA A 258 -8.84 -6.82 -39.46
C ALA A 258 -9.72 -7.39 -38.33
N GLU A 259 -9.34 -7.16 -37.07
CA GLU A 259 -10.16 -7.55 -35.91
C GLU A 259 -11.54 -6.91 -35.98
N THR A 260 -11.61 -5.60 -36.25
CA THR A 260 -12.90 -4.90 -36.41
C THR A 260 -13.75 -5.50 -37.54
N ARG A 261 -13.14 -5.88 -38.67
CA ARG A 261 -13.86 -6.47 -39.81
C ARG A 261 -14.39 -7.87 -39.56
N GLN A 262 -13.81 -8.63 -38.63
CA GLN A 262 -14.29 -9.97 -38.27
C GLN A 262 -15.61 -9.95 -37.49
N HIS A 263 -15.94 -8.84 -36.82
CA HIS A 263 -17.20 -8.68 -36.11
C HIS A 263 -18.41 -8.46 -37.02
N LEU A 264 -18.17 -8.21 -38.31
CA LEU A 264 -19.21 -7.95 -39.29
C LEU A 264 -19.59 -9.24 -40.02
N ASN A 265 -20.88 -9.55 -40.04
CA ASN A 265 -21.44 -10.69 -40.75
C ASN A 265 -22.65 -10.26 -41.58
N VAL A 266 -22.76 -10.79 -42.80
CA VAL A 266 -23.95 -10.62 -43.65
C VAL A 266 -24.54 -11.99 -43.91
N LEU A 267 -25.80 -12.14 -43.51
CA LEU A 267 -26.62 -13.27 -43.90
C LEU A 267 -27.68 -12.77 -44.89
N ASP A 268 -27.50 -13.12 -46.16
CA ASP A 268 -28.50 -12.93 -47.20
C ASP A 268 -29.20 -14.26 -47.44
N ALA A 269 -30.33 -14.48 -46.75
CA ALA A 269 -31.08 -15.74 -46.77
C ALA A 269 -31.96 -15.91 -48.02
N GLY A 270 -31.89 -14.99 -48.99
CA GLY A 270 -32.66 -14.98 -50.22
C GLY A 270 -33.68 -13.85 -50.31
N GLY A 271 -34.23 -13.67 -51.52
CA GLY A 271 -35.09 -12.55 -51.90
C GLY A 271 -34.67 -12.03 -53.29
N ASP A 272 -35.06 -10.79 -53.57
CA ASP A 272 -34.71 -10.05 -54.78
C ASP A 272 -33.38 -9.32 -54.62
N GLY A 273 -32.42 -9.57 -55.52
CA GLY A 273 -31.08 -8.99 -55.46
C GLY A 273 -30.19 -9.70 -54.42
N SER A 274 -29.08 -9.05 -54.04
CA SER A 274 -28.20 -9.59 -53.01
C SER A 274 -27.42 -8.53 -52.22
N LEU A 275 -27.13 -8.83 -50.95
CA LEU A 275 -26.20 -8.07 -50.13
C LEU A 275 -25.02 -8.95 -49.72
N THR A 276 -23.80 -8.46 -49.96
CA THR A 276 -22.56 -9.17 -49.63
C THR A 276 -21.62 -8.28 -48.83
N TYR A 277 -20.77 -8.88 -48.00
CA TYR A 277 -19.71 -8.21 -47.26
C TYR A 277 -18.35 -8.86 -47.53
N ASP A 278 -17.39 -8.05 -47.98
CA ASP A 278 -16.01 -8.45 -48.17
C ASP A 278 -15.20 -8.07 -46.91
N SER A 279 -14.88 -9.08 -46.09
CA SER A 279 -14.12 -8.92 -44.85
C SER A 279 -12.64 -8.62 -45.05
N SER A 280 -12.10 -8.76 -46.26
CA SER A 280 -10.73 -8.34 -46.57
C SER A 280 -10.63 -6.83 -46.82
N LEU A 281 -11.67 -6.25 -47.43
CA LEU A 281 -11.74 -4.83 -47.79
C LEU A 281 -12.61 -3.99 -46.84
N GLY A 282 -13.46 -4.60 -46.02
CA GLY A 282 -14.41 -3.91 -45.15
C GLY A 282 -15.56 -3.27 -45.92
N LYS A 283 -15.97 -3.89 -47.04
CA LYS A 283 -16.90 -3.30 -47.99
C LYS A 283 -18.20 -4.09 -48.05
N PHE A 284 -19.32 -3.40 -47.87
CA PHE A 284 -20.64 -3.92 -48.21
C PHE A 284 -20.93 -3.62 -49.69
N THR A 285 -21.45 -4.61 -50.40
CA THR A 285 -21.89 -4.48 -51.79
C THR A 285 -23.32 -4.95 -51.89
N TYR A 286 -24.21 -4.04 -52.30
CA TYR A 286 -25.59 -4.36 -52.62
C TYR A 286 -25.78 -4.41 -54.14
N THR A 287 -26.33 -5.51 -54.63
CA THR A 287 -26.75 -5.69 -56.01
C THR A 287 -28.28 -5.73 -56.02
N GLY A 288 -28.92 -4.78 -56.68
CA GLY A 288 -30.38 -4.76 -56.78
C GLY A 288 -30.94 -5.96 -57.57
N PRO A 289 -32.26 -6.19 -57.53
CA PRO A 289 -32.89 -7.26 -58.29
C PRO A 289 -32.59 -7.14 -59.78
N SER A 290 -32.27 -8.28 -60.38
CA SER A 290 -32.21 -8.41 -61.83
C SER A 290 -33.59 -8.19 -62.45
N PRO A 291 -33.65 -7.83 -63.74
CA PRO A 291 -34.92 -7.77 -64.46
C PRO A 291 -35.71 -9.09 -64.40
N THR A 292 -35.04 -10.24 -64.26
CA THR A 292 -35.70 -11.54 -64.14
C THR A 292 -36.38 -11.72 -62.79
N GLU A 293 -35.70 -11.38 -61.69
CA GLU A 293 -36.29 -11.40 -60.34
C GLU A 293 -37.50 -10.46 -60.27
N ALA A 294 -37.35 -9.23 -60.74
CA ALA A 294 -38.45 -8.26 -60.79
C ALA A 294 -39.65 -8.78 -61.62
N ARG A 295 -39.39 -9.44 -62.75
CA ARG A 295 -40.45 -10.01 -63.61
C ARG A 295 -41.15 -11.22 -62.99
N ALA A 296 -40.48 -11.98 -62.12
CA ALA A 296 -41.06 -13.16 -61.49
C ALA A 296 -42.22 -12.84 -60.53
N HIS A 297 -42.33 -11.58 -60.07
CA HIS A 297 -43.41 -11.12 -59.19
C HIS A 297 -44.76 -10.93 -59.90
N PHE A 298 -44.77 -10.81 -61.22
CA PHE A 298 -46.00 -10.57 -61.96
C PHE A 298 -46.64 -11.88 -62.42
N GLN A 299 -47.94 -11.99 -62.22
CA GLN A 299 -48.77 -13.11 -62.70
C GLN A 299 -50.07 -12.56 -63.27
N VAL A 300 -50.52 -13.14 -64.37
CA VAL A 300 -51.84 -12.89 -64.94
C VAL A 300 -52.68 -14.14 -64.76
N ASN A 301 -53.85 -13.97 -64.14
CA ASN A 301 -54.86 -15.01 -64.03
C ASN A 301 -56.09 -14.60 -64.84
N ASP A 302 -56.12 -15.03 -66.10
CA ASP A 302 -57.26 -14.81 -66.99
C ASP A 302 -58.28 -15.94 -66.81
N THR A 303 -59.36 -15.67 -66.09
CA THR A 303 -60.42 -16.65 -65.76
C THR A 303 -61.48 -16.77 -66.86
N GLY A 304 -61.23 -16.21 -68.04
CA GLY A 304 -62.14 -16.23 -69.20
C GLY A 304 -63.08 -15.02 -69.27
N GLY A 305 -63.77 -14.90 -70.40
CA GLY A 305 -64.55 -13.75 -70.85
C GLY A 305 -64.37 -13.54 -72.36
N ASP A 306 -64.82 -12.41 -72.90
CA ASP A 306 -64.51 -12.06 -74.29
C ASP A 306 -63.14 -11.34 -74.35
N GLY A 307 -62.23 -11.89 -75.14
CA GLY A 307 -60.82 -11.46 -75.18
C GLY A 307 -59.91 -12.24 -74.21
N SER A 308 -58.62 -11.91 -74.20
CA SER A 308 -57.64 -12.52 -73.29
C SER A 308 -56.55 -11.55 -72.85
N LEU A 309 -56.05 -11.74 -71.63
CA LEU A 309 -54.86 -11.05 -71.10
C LEU A 309 -53.78 -12.08 -70.78
N SER A 310 -52.57 -11.86 -71.27
CA SER A 310 -51.41 -12.70 -70.96
C SER A 310 -50.20 -11.88 -70.54
N TYR A 311 -49.32 -12.50 -69.75
CA TYR A 311 -48.04 -11.93 -69.33
C TYR A 311 -46.91 -12.89 -69.70
N ASP A 312 -45.90 -12.37 -70.40
CA ASP A 312 -44.67 -13.09 -70.72
C ASP A 312 -43.58 -12.72 -69.71
N SER A 313 -43.25 -13.66 -68.81
CA SER A 313 -42.24 -13.47 -67.76
C SER A 313 -40.79 -13.45 -68.29
N ALA A 314 -40.54 -13.87 -69.54
CA ALA A 314 -39.22 -13.77 -70.16
C ALA A 314 -38.95 -12.34 -70.65
N THR A 315 -39.94 -11.69 -71.24
CA THR A 315 -39.81 -10.33 -71.84
C THR A 315 -40.36 -9.21 -70.96
N GLY A 316 -41.27 -9.51 -70.03
CA GLY A 316 -41.95 -8.53 -69.18
C GLY A 316 -43.17 -7.89 -69.83
N THR A 317 -43.66 -8.47 -70.93
CA THR A 317 -44.72 -7.87 -71.74
C THR A 317 -46.09 -8.35 -71.27
N PHE A 318 -47.01 -7.42 -71.01
CA PHE A 318 -48.44 -7.71 -70.90
C PHE A 318 -49.08 -7.56 -72.28
N THR A 319 -49.78 -8.59 -72.73
CA THR A 319 -50.49 -8.61 -74.01
C THR A 319 -51.97 -8.76 -73.77
N TYR A 320 -52.76 -7.78 -74.23
CA TYR A 320 -54.21 -7.85 -74.21
C TYR A 320 -54.75 -8.02 -75.63
N VAL A 321 -55.57 -9.04 -75.83
CA VAL A 321 -56.29 -9.31 -77.08
C VAL A 321 -57.77 -9.08 -76.81
N GLY A 322 -58.39 -8.14 -77.53
CA GLY A 322 -59.81 -7.83 -77.36
C GLY A 322 -60.74 -8.95 -77.86
N ALA A 323 -62.03 -8.83 -77.55
CA ALA A 323 -63.08 -9.72 -78.03
C ALA A 323 -63.05 -9.86 -79.56
N SER A 324 -63.12 -11.09 -80.07
CA SER A 324 -63.18 -11.35 -81.50
C SER A 324 -64.60 -11.19 -82.05
N GLU A 325 -64.73 -11.02 -83.37
CA GLU A 325 -66.03 -11.03 -84.07
C GLU A 325 -66.78 -12.35 -83.85
N ALA A 326 -66.05 -13.45 -83.61
CA ALA A 326 -66.61 -14.76 -83.27
C ALA A 326 -67.18 -14.81 -81.85
N ASP A 327 -66.52 -14.17 -80.86
CA ASP A 327 -67.03 -14.08 -79.49
C ASP A 327 -68.33 -13.27 -79.47
N PHE A 328 -68.36 -12.13 -80.17
CA PHE A 328 -69.56 -11.32 -80.35
C PHE A 328 -70.71 -12.09 -81.02
N TYR A 329 -70.41 -12.89 -82.04
CA TYR A 329 -71.39 -13.72 -82.73
C TYR A 329 -72.01 -14.81 -81.83
N GLN A 330 -71.24 -15.42 -80.93
CA GLN A 330 -71.74 -16.45 -80.01
C GLN A 330 -72.74 -15.90 -78.98
N HIS A 331 -72.58 -14.65 -78.54
CA HIS A 331 -73.55 -13.97 -77.68
C HIS A 331 -74.93 -13.83 -78.32
N LEU A 332 -75.00 -13.65 -79.65
CA LEU A 332 -76.27 -13.61 -80.38
C LEU A 332 -76.85 -15.00 -80.63
N LYS A 333 -76.01 -16.00 -80.87
CA LYS A 333 -76.46 -17.36 -81.22
C LYS A 333 -77.01 -18.15 -80.03
N ASN A 334 -76.45 -17.94 -78.83
CA ASN A 334 -76.84 -18.67 -77.62
C ASN A 334 -77.97 -18.00 -76.82
N ASN A 335 -78.49 -16.85 -77.30
CA ASN A 335 -79.60 -16.14 -76.66
C ASN A 335 -80.95 -16.73 -77.10
N HIS A 336 -81.27 -17.91 -76.57
CA HIS A 336 -82.35 -18.77 -77.06
C HIS A 336 -83.78 -18.28 -76.76
N ASP A 337 -83.98 -17.11 -76.11
CA ASP A 337 -85.32 -16.59 -75.74
C ASP A 337 -85.50 -15.06 -75.84
N SER A 338 -84.53 -14.27 -76.34
CA SER A 338 -84.63 -12.79 -76.32
C SER A 338 -84.98 -12.11 -77.65
N LEU A 339 -85.14 -12.83 -78.75
CA LEU A 339 -85.49 -12.24 -80.06
C LEU A 339 -86.77 -12.79 -80.70
N GLY A 340 -87.61 -13.51 -79.94
CA GLY A 340 -89.00 -13.86 -80.27
C GLY A 340 -89.37 -13.96 -81.77
N ASP A 341 -89.34 -15.18 -82.30
CA ASP A 341 -89.80 -15.57 -83.66
C ASP A 341 -89.10 -14.88 -84.87
N LEU A 342 -87.96 -14.20 -84.62
CA LEU A 342 -87.04 -13.72 -85.64
C LEU A 342 -85.80 -14.64 -85.74
N THR A 343 -85.59 -15.25 -86.89
CA THR A 343 -84.34 -15.97 -87.20
C THR A 343 -83.41 -15.10 -88.04
N PHE A 344 -82.12 -15.05 -87.69
CA PHE A 344 -81.11 -14.37 -88.50
C PHE A 344 -80.86 -15.18 -89.77
N ASP A 345 -81.13 -14.59 -90.93
CA ASP A 345 -80.90 -15.17 -92.25
C ASP A 345 -79.72 -14.45 -92.90
N SER A 346 -78.61 -15.18 -93.08
CA SER A 346 -77.38 -14.67 -93.70
C SER A 346 -77.55 -14.31 -95.18
N THR A 347 -78.66 -14.69 -95.83
CA THR A 347 -78.99 -14.34 -97.22
C THR A 347 -79.94 -13.16 -97.39
N TYR A 348 -80.44 -12.58 -96.29
CA TYR A 348 -81.26 -11.36 -96.33
C TYR A 348 -80.37 -10.11 -96.46
N GLY A 349 -80.21 -9.60 -97.68
CA GLY A 349 -79.36 -8.45 -97.99
C GLY A 349 -77.85 -8.78 -97.99
N THR A 350 -76.99 -7.76 -98.06
CA THR A 350 -75.53 -7.94 -98.23
C THR A 350 -74.75 -8.24 -96.94
N LYS A 351 -75.40 -8.19 -95.76
CA LYS A 351 -74.78 -8.44 -94.46
C LYS A 351 -75.58 -9.40 -93.56
N GLY A 352 -76.62 -10.05 -94.09
CA GLY A 352 -77.59 -10.82 -93.32
C GLY A 352 -78.52 -9.92 -92.49
N GLY A 353 -79.73 -10.40 -92.22
CA GLY A 353 -80.76 -9.64 -91.50
C GLY A 353 -81.78 -10.55 -90.82
N PHE A 354 -82.69 -9.97 -90.05
CA PHE A 354 -83.75 -10.73 -89.37
C PHE A 354 -85.00 -10.88 -90.26
N ALA A 355 -85.49 -12.11 -90.42
CA ALA A 355 -86.71 -12.43 -91.17
C ALA A 355 -87.74 -13.14 -90.28
N LEU A 356 -89.03 -12.91 -90.56
CA LEU A 356 -90.17 -13.46 -89.79
C LEU A 356 -90.50 -14.90 -90.25
N HIS A 357 -90.72 -15.82 -89.31
CA HIS A 357 -90.94 -17.24 -89.61
C HIS A 357 -92.20 -17.51 -90.48
N THR A 358 -92.08 -18.31 -91.54
CA THR A 358 -93.10 -18.60 -92.57
C THR A 358 -94.35 -19.38 -92.12
N ARG A 359 -94.65 -19.47 -90.82
CA ARG A 359 -95.77 -20.27 -90.27
C ARG A 359 -97.08 -19.51 -90.04
N HIS A 360 -97.16 -18.20 -90.27
CA HIS A 360 -98.26 -17.40 -89.68
C HIS A 360 -99.43 -16.91 -90.56
N ILE A 361 -99.46 -17.07 -91.89
CA ILE A 361 -100.73 -16.88 -92.65
C ILE A 361 -100.83 -17.92 -93.78
N MET A 362 -101.54 -19.02 -93.53
CA MET A 362 -101.72 -20.14 -94.47
C MET A 362 -103.19 -20.47 -94.75
N ARG A 363 -104.02 -19.50 -95.18
CA ARG A 363 -105.28 -19.74 -95.93
C ARG A 363 -106.02 -18.42 -96.24
N GLN A 364 -105.68 -17.77 -97.35
CA GLN A 364 -106.57 -16.84 -98.03
C GLN A 364 -107.49 -17.68 -98.93
N ARG A 365 -108.80 -17.70 -98.65
CA ARG A 365 -109.79 -18.32 -99.52
C ARG A 365 -110.69 -17.22 -100.07
N GLU A 366 -110.39 -16.80 -101.30
CA GLU A 366 -111.24 -15.88 -102.05
C GLU A 366 -112.55 -16.56 -102.42
N VAL A 367 -113.67 -15.90 -102.13
CA VAL A 367 -115.00 -16.33 -102.54
C VAL A 367 -115.53 -15.23 -103.45
N TYR A 368 -115.66 -15.52 -104.74
CA TYR A 368 -116.23 -14.60 -105.72
C TYR A 368 -117.75 -14.69 -105.64
N ALA A 369 -118.42 -13.59 -105.36
CA ALA A 369 -119.87 -13.46 -105.48
C ALA A 369 -120.20 -12.69 -106.77
N ASP A 370 -120.99 -13.30 -107.64
CA ASP A 370 -121.24 -12.86 -109.03
C ASP A 370 -122.25 -11.70 -109.16
N SER A 371 -122.98 -11.36 -108.09
CA SER A 371 -123.71 -10.08 -107.94
C SER A 371 -124.31 -9.99 -106.55
N PHE A 372 -124.15 -8.85 -105.88
CA PHE A 372 -124.71 -8.59 -104.55
C PHE A 372 -126.15 -8.06 -104.65
N ILE A 373 -127.10 -8.62 -103.90
CA ILE A 373 -128.52 -8.19 -103.90
C ILE A 373 -128.75 -7.23 -102.72
N ASN A 374 -129.21 -6.02 -103.06
CA ASN A 374 -129.06 -4.78 -102.29
C ASN A 374 -129.88 -4.64 -100.98
N SER A 375 -130.19 -5.70 -100.24
CA SER A 375 -130.90 -5.53 -98.95
C SER A 375 -130.71 -6.62 -97.89
N GLN A 376 -129.96 -7.70 -98.12
CA GLN A 376 -129.82 -8.79 -97.13
C GLN A 376 -128.39 -9.27 -96.87
N GLU A 377 -127.39 -8.72 -97.55
CA GLU A 377 -125.98 -9.12 -97.40
C GLU A 377 -125.17 -8.08 -96.60
N TYR A 378 -124.31 -8.59 -95.71
CA TYR A 378 -123.58 -7.79 -94.72
C TYR A 378 -122.11 -8.19 -94.72
N PHE A 379 -121.22 -7.20 -94.69
CA PHE A 379 -119.80 -7.40 -94.41
C PHE A 379 -119.53 -7.11 -92.93
N LEU A 380 -118.80 -8.02 -92.28
CA LEU A 380 -118.30 -7.78 -90.93
C LEU A 380 -116.86 -7.28 -91.05
N MET A 381 -116.63 -6.03 -90.65
CA MET A 381 -115.30 -5.44 -90.58
C MET A 381 -114.85 -5.37 -89.12
N TYR A 382 -113.63 -5.84 -88.87
CA TYR A 382 -112.98 -5.78 -87.57
C TYR A 382 -111.83 -4.77 -87.62
N SER A 383 -111.91 -3.70 -86.82
CA SER A 383 -110.83 -2.72 -86.70
C SER A 383 -109.85 -3.20 -85.63
N GLY A 384 -108.83 -3.97 -86.04
CA GLY A 384 -107.95 -4.75 -85.18
C GLY A 384 -106.96 -3.97 -84.30
N THR A 385 -107.44 -3.21 -83.32
CA THR A 385 -106.65 -2.81 -82.14
C THR A 385 -107.43 -3.10 -80.86
N THR A 386 -106.73 -3.29 -79.75
CA THR A 386 -107.28 -3.75 -78.46
C THR A 386 -108.47 -2.88 -78.02
N GLY A 387 -109.67 -3.45 -78.03
CA GLY A 387 -110.95 -2.75 -77.80
C GLY A 387 -111.81 -2.51 -79.05
N GLY A 388 -111.34 -2.92 -80.24
CA GLY A 388 -112.04 -2.79 -81.51
C GLY A 388 -113.33 -3.61 -81.57
N THR A 389 -114.44 -2.96 -81.86
CA THR A 389 -115.76 -3.58 -82.06
C THR A 389 -115.91 -4.11 -83.48
N LEU A 390 -116.48 -5.32 -83.60
CA LEU A 390 -116.89 -5.87 -84.89
C LEU A 390 -118.15 -5.15 -85.37
N VAL A 391 -118.03 -4.37 -86.44
CA VAL A 391 -119.16 -3.61 -86.98
C VAL A 391 -119.74 -4.35 -88.17
N LYS A 392 -121.03 -4.65 -88.09
CA LYS A 392 -121.80 -5.24 -89.18
C LYS A 392 -122.30 -4.12 -90.09
N VAL A 393 -121.71 -4.01 -91.28
CA VAL A 393 -122.05 -2.98 -92.27
C VAL A 393 -122.89 -3.62 -93.38
N ARG A 394 -124.08 -3.06 -93.65
CA ARG A 394 -124.90 -3.50 -94.78
C ARG A 394 -124.29 -3.02 -96.09
N ALA A 395 -124.39 -3.84 -97.14
CA ALA A 395 -123.78 -3.53 -98.43
C ALA A 395 -124.30 -2.22 -99.06
N ASP A 396 -125.59 -1.89 -98.89
CA ASP A 396 -126.22 -0.64 -99.36
C ASP A 396 -125.63 0.62 -98.70
N THR A 397 -125.27 0.49 -97.43
CA THR A 397 -124.73 1.58 -96.61
C THR A 397 -123.22 1.58 -96.63
N LEU A 398 -122.54 0.58 -97.20
CA LEU A 398 -121.09 0.63 -97.43
C LEU A 398 -120.72 1.75 -98.41
N ALA A 399 -121.56 2.03 -99.42
CA ALA A 399 -121.41 3.19 -100.28
C ALA A 399 -121.69 4.54 -99.55
N SER A 400 -122.55 4.54 -98.51
CA SER A 400 -122.91 5.76 -97.77
C SER A 400 -122.08 6.04 -96.49
N LYS A 401 -121.51 4.99 -95.87
CA LYS A 401 -120.44 5.08 -94.87
C LYS A 401 -119.07 5.25 -95.53
N MET A 402 -119.03 5.06 -96.86
CA MET A 402 -118.01 5.61 -97.74
C MET A 402 -118.53 6.79 -98.60
N GLY A 403 -119.59 7.51 -98.19
CA GLY A 403 -120.00 8.73 -98.89
C GLY A 403 -121.32 9.41 -98.46
N GLY A 404 -121.31 10.74 -98.33
CA GLY A 404 -122.55 11.47 -98.60
C GLY A 404 -122.63 12.91 -98.11
N GLY A 405 -122.80 13.81 -99.07
CA GLY A 405 -123.36 15.15 -98.91
C GLY A 405 -122.50 16.17 -99.62
N GLY A 406 -122.65 16.50 -100.90
CA GLY A 406 -123.88 16.56 -101.70
C GLY A 406 -124.12 18.03 -102.06
N GLY A 407 -123.95 18.38 -103.34
CA GLY A 407 -124.37 19.65 -103.93
C GLY A 407 -123.27 20.72 -104.05
N GLY A 408 -122.66 20.82 -105.23
CA GLY A 408 -121.67 21.85 -105.58
C GLY A 408 -120.23 21.33 -105.54
N ALA A 409 -119.56 21.36 -106.70
CA ALA A 409 -118.12 21.23 -106.93
C ALA A 409 -117.23 20.46 -105.90
N GLY A 410 -116.74 19.26 -106.28
CA GLY A 410 -115.40 18.79 -105.92
C GLY A 410 -115.24 17.67 -104.86
N GLY A 411 -114.58 16.57 -105.28
CA GLY A 411 -113.81 15.58 -104.47
C GLY A 411 -114.56 14.28 -104.08
N GLY A 412 -114.09 13.03 -104.26
CA GLY A 412 -112.83 12.44 -104.75
C GLY A 412 -112.26 11.41 -103.76
N LEU A 413 -112.13 10.10 -104.13
CA LEU A 413 -111.02 9.22 -103.63
C LEU A 413 -110.81 7.84 -104.32
N LEU A 414 -111.56 7.43 -105.36
CA LEU A 414 -111.09 6.35 -106.25
C LEU A 414 -111.35 6.75 -107.70
N GLY A 415 -110.45 7.58 -108.21
CA GLY A 415 -110.33 7.79 -109.64
C GLY A 415 -109.82 6.51 -110.30
N TYR A 416 -110.65 5.93 -111.17
CA TYR A 416 -110.14 5.32 -112.37
C TYR A 416 -109.27 6.35 -113.10
N ILE A 417 -108.02 5.99 -113.42
CA ILE A 417 -107.41 6.41 -114.67
C ILE A 417 -107.01 5.13 -115.37
N ASN A 418 -107.64 4.86 -116.51
CA ASN A 418 -106.96 4.18 -117.59
C ASN A 418 -107.28 4.97 -118.86
N LEU A 419 -106.21 5.54 -119.45
CA LEU A 419 -106.11 6.67 -120.39
C LEU A 419 -106.34 8.07 -119.79
#